data_AF-A0A0R1S2A4-F1
#
_entry.id   AF-A0A0R1S2A4-F1
#
_cell.length_a   1.000
_cell.length_b   1.000
_cell.length_c   1.000
_cell.angle_alpha   90.00
_cell.angle_beta   90.00
_cell.angle_gamma   90.00
#
_symmetry.space_group_name_H-M   'P 1'
#
loop_
_entity.id
_entity.type
_entity.pdbx_description
1 polymer ?
#
loop_
_entity_poly.entity_id
_entity_poly.type
_entity_poly.pdbx_seq_one_letter_code
_entity_poly.pdbx_strand_id
1 'polypeptide(L)'
;MLDIKGLTKKIKNNLILDELDLEVQTGELIHVIGTNGSGKSTLFKLICHIMEADAGEIALSEQVTIGALIENPYFMENSSAQSNLKFLADINRQYDEKLIRQLLTQFDLDFDSPTRLKKYSLGMRQKVGIIQAIMENQNLILLDEPTRGLDQKALTTFNRLIAELITEQKTIIIASHDNLSELNFTRKLRLENGKLVAI
;
A
#
# COMPACT_ATOMS: atom_id res chain seq x y z
N MET A 1 2.00 13.61 10.28
CA MET A 1 1.21 12.36 10.26
C MET A 1 2.10 11.15 10.48
N LEU A 2 3.13 11.01 9.66
CA LEU A 2 4.24 10.06 9.85
C LEU A 2 5.54 10.89 9.89
N ASP A 3 6.41 10.60 10.85
CA ASP A 3 7.73 11.22 10.97
C ASP A 3 8.76 10.10 11.17
N ILE A 4 9.75 10.02 10.28
CA ILE A 4 10.83 9.04 10.29
C ILE A 4 12.14 9.79 10.45
N LYS A 5 12.94 9.41 11.44
CA LYS A 5 14.23 10.03 11.73
C LYS A 5 15.37 9.03 11.81
N GLY A 6 16.41 9.22 11.00
CA GLY A 6 17.65 8.44 11.01
C GLY A 6 17.44 6.93 10.80
N LEU A 7 16.40 6.53 10.06
CA LEU A 7 16.00 5.14 9.96
C LEU A 7 17.05 4.30 9.24
N THR A 8 17.57 3.31 9.93
CA THR A 8 18.62 2.43 9.44
C THR A 8 18.18 0.97 9.50
N LYS A 9 18.41 0.25 8.40
CA LYS A 9 18.15 -1.20 8.35
C LYS A 9 19.20 -1.94 7.54
N LYS A 10 19.71 -3.03 8.11
CA LYS A 10 20.62 -4.01 7.52
C LYS A 10 19.93 -5.36 7.39
N ILE A 11 20.17 -6.05 6.27
CA ILE A 11 19.71 -7.42 6.04
C ILE A 11 20.92 -8.25 5.59
N LYS A 12 21.27 -9.28 6.36
CA LYS A 12 22.40 -10.18 6.06
C LYS A 12 23.68 -9.42 5.66
N ASN A 13 24.03 -8.39 6.45
CA ASN A 13 25.14 -7.44 6.27
C ASN A 13 25.03 -6.38 5.17
N ASN A 14 23.97 -6.40 4.35
CA ASN A 14 23.75 -5.32 3.38
C ASN A 14 22.96 -4.19 4.04
N LEU A 15 23.49 -2.96 3.95
CA LEU A 15 22.77 -1.77 4.36
C LEU A 15 21.67 -1.48 3.33
N ILE A 16 20.42 -1.58 3.77
CA ILE A 16 19.23 -1.41 2.93
C ILE A 16 18.70 0.01 3.03
N LEU A 17 18.58 0.52 4.26
CA LEU A 17 18.23 1.91 4.57
C LEU A 17 19.34 2.49 5.44
N ASP A 18 19.73 3.73 5.17
CA ASP A 18 20.90 4.40 5.75
C ASP A 18 20.51 5.78 6.25
N GLU A 19 20.29 5.93 7.56
CA GLU A 19 19.93 7.21 8.20
C GLU A 19 18.82 7.97 7.43
N LEU A 20 17.77 7.25 7.02
CA LEU A 20 16.72 7.79 6.18
C LEU A 20 15.75 8.65 7.01
N ASP A 21 15.52 9.88 6.53
CA ASP A 21 14.51 10.79 7.08
C ASP A 21 13.31 10.91 6.13
N LEU A 22 12.11 10.98 6.70
CA LEU A 22 10.88 11.23 5.94
C LEU A 22 9.80 11.81 6.85
N GLU A 23 9.37 13.03 6.55
CA GLU A 23 8.16 13.62 7.12
C GLU A 23 7.02 13.55 6.10
N VAL A 24 5.84 13.12 6.57
CA VAL A 24 4.62 13.02 5.78
C VAL A 24 3.47 13.74 6.50
N GLN A 25 2.82 14.63 5.76
CA GLN A 25 1.65 15.39 6.18
C GLN A 25 0.35 14.72 5.71
N THR A 26 -0.75 15.06 6.38
CA THR A 26 -2.07 14.55 5.99
C THR A 26 -2.47 15.08 4.61
N GLY A 27 -3.01 14.20 3.77
CA GLY A 27 -3.48 14.53 2.42
C GLY A 27 -2.38 14.49 1.34
N GLU A 28 -1.15 14.11 1.70
CA GLU A 28 -0.08 13.97 0.70
C GLU A 28 -0.25 12.70 -0.14
N LEU A 29 -0.03 12.85 -1.45
CA LEU A 29 0.19 11.75 -2.39
C LEU A 29 1.69 11.71 -2.74
N ILE A 30 2.42 10.75 -2.19
CA ILE A 30 3.87 10.64 -2.33
C ILE A 30 4.22 9.47 -3.25
N HIS A 31 5.09 9.72 -4.23
CA HIS A 31 5.71 8.67 -5.05
C HIS A 31 7.11 8.35 -4.53
N VAL A 32 7.37 7.10 -4.15
CA VAL A 32 8.71 6.59 -3.84
C VAL A 32 9.21 5.74 -5.01
N ILE A 33 10.13 6.29 -5.79
CA ILE A 33 10.71 5.65 -6.97
C ILE A 33 12.00 4.94 -6.60
N GLY A 34 12.19 3.71 -7.04
CA GLY A 34 13.46 3.01 -6.82
C GLY A 34 13.53 1.71 -7.60
N THR A 35 14.74 1.25 -7.89
CA THR A 35 14.98 -0.03 -8.57
C THR A 35 14.52 -1.21 -7.72
N ASN A 36 14.37 -2.39 -8.33
CA ASN A 36 14.12 -3.61 -7.57
C ASN A 36 15.29 -3.87 -6.60
N GLY A 37 14.97 -4.11 -5.33
CA GLY A 37 15.97 -4.30 -4.27
C GLY A 37 16.49 -3.01 -3.63
N SER A 38 16.01 -1.82 -4.01
CA SER A 38 16.40 -0.55 -3.40
C SER A 38 15.97 -0.35 -1.94
N GLY A 39 15.06 -1.19 -1.43
CA GLY A 39 14.58 -1.12 -0.04
C GLY A 39 13.15 -0.60 0.14
N LYS A 40 12.39 -0.36 -0.95
CA LYS A 40 11.01 0.15 -0.90
C LYS A 40 10.09 -0.70 -0.01
N SER A 41 10.02 -2.00 -0.26
CA SER A 41 9.23 -2.95 0.53
C SER A 41 9.71 -3.02 1.98
N THR A 42 11.01 -2.90 2.22
CA THR A 42 11.60 -2.85 3.56
C THR A 42 11.14 -1.62 4.32
N LEU A 43 11.15 -0.44 3.68
CA LEU A 43 10.64 0.80 4.27
C LEU A 43 9.17 0.65 4.69
N PHE A 44 8.32 0.08 3.84
CA PHE A 44 6.90 -0.10 4.17
C PHE A 44 6.68 -1.13 5.29
N LYS A 45 7.45 -2.23 5.32
CA LYS A 45 7.41 -3.19 6.43
C LYS A 45 7.80 -2.55 7.77
N LEU A 46 8.78 -1.63 7.76
CA LEU A 46 9.18 -0.88 8.95
C LEU A 46 8.09 0.08 9.39
N ILE A 47 7.49 0.86 8.48
CA ILE A 47 6.38 1.79 8.79
C ILE A 47 5.19 1.02 9.39
N CYS A 48 4.87 -0.16 8.84
CA CYS A 48 3.81 -1.03 9.34
C CYS A 48 4.18 -1.80 10.62
N HIS A 49 5.38 -1.64 11.18
CA HIS A 49 5.86 -2.39 12.35
C HIS A 49 5.85 -3.92 12.15
N ILE A 50 5.93 -4.39 10.90
CA ILE A 50 6.07 -5.82 10.53
C ILE A 50 7.54 -6.25 10.66
N MET A 51 8.46 -5.29 10.68
CA MET A 51 9.89 -5.46 10.87
C MET A 51 10.40 -4.38 11.82
N GLU A 52 11.43 -4.69 12.61
CA GLU A 52 12.11 -3.72 13.48
C GLU A 52 13.28 -3.04 12.75
N ALA A 53 13.48 -1.75 13.02
CA ALA A 53 14.65 -1.00 12.57
C ALA A 53 15.89 -1.38 13.39
N ASP A 54 17.09 -1.21 12.82
CA ASP A 54 18.33 -1.40 13.59
C ASP A 54 18.75 -0.11 14.30
N ALA A 55 18.37 1.06 13.77
CA ALA A 55 18.49 2.36 14.42
C ALA A 55 17.47 3.35 13.82
N GLY A 56 17.29 4.49 14.48
CA GLY A 56 16.31 5.52 14.13
C GLY A 56 14.93 5.29 14.76
N GLU A 57 13.99 6.17 14.42
CA GLU A 57 12.64 6.18 15.00
C GLU A 57 11.58 6.38 13.90
N ILE A 58 10.43 5.73 14.08
CA ILE A 58 9.21 5.93 13.30
C ILE A 58 8.12 6.37 14.26
N ALA A 59 7.66 7.61 14.11
CA ALA A 59 6.57 8.18 14.89
C ALA A 59 5.31 8.35 14.02
N LEU A 60 4.19 7.86 14.52
CA LEU A 60 2.87 8.01 13.93
C LEU A 60 1.97 8.82 14.86
N SER A 61 1.14 9.69 14.32
CA SER A 61 0.10 10.35 15.12
C SER A 61 -0.92 9.34 15.66
N GLU A 62 -1.48 9.57 16.85
CA GLU A 62 -2.36 8.59 17.55
C GLU A 62 -3.57 8.09 16.73
N GLN A 63 -4.09 8.93 15.84
CA GLN A 63 -5.28 8.63 15.04
C GLN A 63 -4.95 7.90 13.73
N VAL A 64 -3.68 7.58 13.47
CA VAL A 64 -3.28 6.93 12.22
C VAL A 64 -3.75 5.48 12.20
N THR A 65 -4.45 5.13 11.13
CA THR A 65 -4.80 3.75 10.77
C THR A 65 -4.16 3.44 9.44
N ILE A 66 -3.33 2.39 9.42
CA ILE A 66 -2.54 2.03 8.24
C ILE A 66 -3.25 0.94 7.46
N GLY A 67 -3.43 1.18 6.18
CA GLY A 67 -3.78 0.16 5.21
C GLY A 67 -2.61 -0.06 4.27
N ALA A 68 -2.24 -1.32 4.02
CA ALA A 68 -1.02 -1.60 3.29
C ALA A 68 -1.16 -2.76 2.31
N LEU A 69 -0.61 -2.55 1.12
CA LEU A 69 -0.29 -3.57 0.13
C LEU A 69 1.23 -3.65 0.03
N ILE A 70 1.81 -4.71 0.59
CA ILE A 70 3.26 -4.90 0.64
C ILE A 70 3.58 -6.19 -0.10
N GLU A 71 4.47 -6.12 -1.09
CA GLU A 71 4.83 -7.25 -1.95
C GLU A 71 3.59 -7.95 -2.52
N ASN A 72 3.49 -9.28 -2.39
CA ASN A 72 2.30 -10.03 -2.78
C ASN A 72 1.38 -10.19 -1.56
N PRO A 73 0.08 -9.84 -1.67
CA PRO A 73 -0.84 -10.01 -0.57
C PRO A 73 -1.05 -11.49 -0.25
N TYR A 74 -0.98 -11.81 1.04
CA TYR A 74 -1.28 -13.14 1.57
C TYR A 74 -2.75 -13.23 1.89
N PHE A 75 -3.36 -14.32 1.45
CA PHE A 75 -4.78 -14.58 1.62
C PHE A 75 -5.03 -15.97 2.18
N MET A 76 -6.22 -16.18 2.74
CA MET A 76 -6.77 -17.52 2.94
C MET A 76 -7.10 -18.12 1.58
N GLU A 77 -6.14 -18.88 1.04
CA GLU A 77 -6.12 -19.41 -0.33
C GLU A 77 -7.36 -20.26 -0.71
N ASN A 78 -8.01 -20.88 0.29
CA ASN A 78 -9.19 -21.72 0.07
C ASN A 78 -10.53 -20.99 0.27
N SER A 79 -10.52 -19.67 0.47
CA SER A 79 -11.70 -18.83 0.68
C SER A 79 -11.91 -17.86 -0.49
N SER A 80 -13.13 -17.33 -0.63
CA SER A 80 -13.43 -16.30 -1.66
C SER A 80 -12.81 -14.95 -1.29
N ALA A 81 -12.77 -14.01 -2.25
CA ALA A 81 -12.35 -12.63 -2.00
C ALA A 81 -13.22 -11.98 -0.90
N GLN A 82 -14.55 -12.09 -1.03
CA GLN A 82 -15.51 -11.58 -0.05
C GLN A 82 -15.26 -12.14 1.35
N SER A 83 -15.03 -13.44 1.49
CA SER A 83 -14.80 -14.05 2.80
C SER A 83 -13.46 -13.63 3.41
N ASN A 84 -12.43 -13.40 2.60
CA ASN A 84 -11.15 -12.86 3.06
C ASN A 84 -11.28 -11.42 3.57
N LEU A 85 -11.89 -10.56 2.76
CA LEU A 85 -12.07 -9.15 3.09
C LEU A 85 -12.96 -8.98 4.32
N LYS A 86 -14.08 -9.73 4.40
CA LYS A 86 -14.95 -9.77 5.57
C LYS A 86 -14.20 -10.21 6.82
N PHE A 87 -13.45 -11.32 6.75
CA PHE A 87 -12.71 -11.86 7.88
C PHE A 87 -11.73 -10.82 8.45
N LEU A 88 -10.97 -10.13 7.59
CA LEU A 88 -10.01 -9.13 8.05
C LEU A 88 -10.72 -7.91 8.67
N ALA A 89 -11.72 -7.35 7.98
CA ALA A 89 -12.44 -6.18 8.47
C ALA A 89 -13.18 -6.44 9.80
N ASP A 90 -13.66 -7.68 10.02
CA ASP A 90 -14.30 -8.08 11.27
C ASP A 90 -13.33 -8.09 12.47
N ILE A 91 -12.02 -8.29 12.26
CA ILE A 91 -11.02 -8.25 13.35
C ILE A 91 -11.05 -6.89 14.05
N ASN A 92 -11.15 -5.82 13.26
CA ASN A 92 -11.23 -4.44 13.75
C ASN A 92 -12.67 -3.94 13.93
N ARG A 93 -13.69 -4.79 13.69
CA ARG A 93 -15.12 -4.44 13.68
C ARG A 93 -15.46 -3.31 12.69
N GLN A 94 -14.77 -3.29 11.55
CA GLN A 94 -14.92 -2.29 10.48
C GLN A 94 -15.55 -2.89 9.21
N TYR A 95 -16.25 -4.03 9.31
CA TYR A 95 -16.88 -4.64 8.15
C TYR A 95 -18.01 -3.77 7.59
N ASP A 96 -17.81 -3.24 6.39
CA ASP A 96 -18.81 -2.56 5.58
C ASP A 96 -19.04 -3.34 4.28
N GLU A 97 -20.12 -4.13 4.24
CA GLU A 97 -20.49 -4.91 3.06
C GLU A 97 -20.70 -4.03 1.83
N LYS A 98 -21.35 -2.87 1.99
CA LYS A 98 -21.69 -1.99 0.88
C LYS A 98 -20.42 -1.45 0.24
N LEU A 99 -19.47 -1.00 1.06
CA LEU A 99 -18.17 -0.52 0.59
C LEU A 99 -17.38 -1.64 -0.10
N ILE A 100 -17.26 -2.82 0.51
CA ILE A 100 -16.51 -3.95 -0.07
C ILE A 100 -17.13 -4.39 -1.40
N ARG A 101 -18.47 -4.49 -1.48
CA ARG A 101 -19.19 -4.80 -2.72
C ARG A 101 -18.93 -3.75 -3.80
N GLN A 102 -18.98 -2.47 -3.44
CA GLN A 102 -18.66 -1.38 -4.35
C GLN A 102 -17.22 -1.50 -4.87
N LEU A 103 -16.24 -1.67 -3.99
CA LEU A 103 -14.82 -1.74 -4.35
C LEU A 103 -14.50 -2.95 -5.23
N LEU A 104 -15.03 -4.14 -4.92
CA LEU A 104 -14.88 -5.33 -5.77
C LEU A 104 -15.50 -5.09 -7.15
N THR A 105 -16.72 -4.53 -7.20
CA THR A 105 -17.41 -4.21 -8.45
C THR A 105 -16.61 -3.24 -9.31
N GLN A 106 -16.03 -2.18 -8.72
CA GLN A 106 -15.20 -1.21 -9.44
C GLN A 106 -14.00 -1.87 -10.15
N PHE A 107 -13.43 -2.92 -9.57
CA PHE A 107 -12.31 -3.67 -10.13
C PHE A 107 -12.72 -4.85 -11.03
N ASP A 108 -14.00 -4.94 -11.40
CA ASP A 108 -14.62 -6.06 -12.13
C ASP A 108 -14.47 -7.41 -11.42
N LEU A 109 -14.52 -7.41 -10.09
CA LEU A 109 -14.58 -8.62 -9.28
C LEU A 109 -15.99 -8.83 -8.74
N ASP A 110 -16.52 -10.02 -8.92
CA ASP A 110 -17.84 -10.40 -8.42
C ASP A 110 -17.77 -10.69 -6.91
N PHE A 111 -18.50 -9.89 -6.13
CA PHE A 111 -18.62 -10.02 -4.67
C PHE A 111 -19.19 -11.38 -4.26
N ASP A 112 -20.17 -11.90 -4.99
CA ASP A 112 -20.87 -13.15 -4.65
C ASP A 112 -20.14 -14.39 -5.22
N SER A 113 -18.99 -14.21 -5.88
CA SER A 113 -18.24 -15.30 -6.49
C SER A 113 -17.75 -16.30 -5.43
N PRO A 114 -18.08 -17.60 -5.58
CA PRO A 114 -17.56 -18.65 -4.69
C PRO A 114 -16.10 -19.03 -5.03
N THR A 115 -15.51 -18.39 -6.04
CA THR A 115 -14.17 -18.74 -6.53
C THR A 115 -13.13 -18.48 -5.45
N ARG A 116 -12.36 -19.52 -5.11
CA ARG A 116 -11.28 -19.45 -4.13
C ARG A 116 -10.11 -18.63 -4.65
N LEU A 117 -9.46 -17.84 -3.79
CA LEU A 117 -8.36 -16.96 -4.17
C LEU A 117 -7.15 -17.67 -4.78
N LYS A 118 -6.90 -18.94 -4.45
CA LYS A 118 -5.85 -19.73 -5.14
C LYS A 118 -6.05 -19.90 -6.64
N LYS A 119 -7.27 -19.69 -7.15
CA LYS A 119 -7.59 -19.75 -8.58
C LYS A 119 -7.50 -18.38 -9.26
N TYR A 120 -7.26 -17.32 -8.50
CA TYR A 120 -7.18 -15.97 -9.04
C TYR A 120 -5.85 -15.79 -9.76
N SER A 121 -5.86 -15.03 -10.86
CA SER A 121 -4.64 -14.56 -11.49
C SER A 121 -3.89 -13.59 -10.56
N LEU A 122 -2.62 -13.33 -10.85
CA LEU A 122 -1.83 -12.34 -10.12
C LEU A 122 -2.54 -10.97 -10.10
N GLY A 123 -3.06 -10.51 -11.24
CA GLY A 123 -3.79 -9.24 -11.34
C GLY A 123 -5.08 -9.22 -10.51
N MET A 124 -5.84 -10.32 -10.48
CA MET A 124 -7.02 -10.41 -9.61
C MET A 124 -6.65 -10.38 -8.13
N ARG A 125 -5.57 -11.05 -7.73
CA ARG A 125 -5.03 -11.00 -6.37
C ARG A 125 -4.56 -9.58 -6.01
N GLN A 126 -3.92 -8.89 -6.95
CA GLN A 126 -3.47 -7.50 -6.79
C GLN A 126 -4.67 -6.57 -6.53
N LYS A 127 -5.73 -6.68 -7.33
CA LYS A 127 -6.99 -5.94 -7.13
C LYS A 127 -7.56 -6.15 -5.73
N VAL A 128 -7.63 -7.40 -5.25
CA VAL A 128 -8.09 -7.70 -3.88
C VAL A 128 -7.17 -7.10 -2.82
N GLY A 129 -5.84 -7.13 -3.04
CA GLY A 129 -4.87 -6.52 -2.14
C GLY A 129 -5.00 -5.01 -2.01
N ILE A 130 -5.27 -4.32 -3.13
CA ILE A 130 -5.57 -2.88 -3.13
C ILE A 130 -6.82 -2.61 -2.30
N ILE A 131 -7.89 -3.39 -2.48
CA ILE A 131 -9.14 -3.25 -1.72
C ILE A 131 -8.89 -3.46 -0.23
N GLN A 132 -8.13 -4.49 0.13
CA GLN A 132 -7.76 -4.78 1.52
C GLN A 132 -7.06 -3.60 2.20
N ALA A 133 -6.22 -2.87 1.47
CA ALA A 133 -5.50 -1.71 1.98
C ALA A 133 -6.38 -0.47 2.22
N ILE A 134 -7.65 -0.46 1.79
CA ILE A 134 -8.50 0.74 1.87
C ILE A 134 -9.90 0.50 2.46
N MET A 135 -10.34 -0.75 2.56
CA MET A 135 -11.73 -1.09 2.91
C MET A 135 -12.15 -0.75 4.35
N GLU A 136 -11.21 -0.41 5.24
CA GLU A 136 -11.48 -0.06 6.64
C GLU A 136 -11.36 1.46 6.86
N ASN A 137 -11.46 2.25 5.79
CA ASN A 137 -11.37 3.71 5.82
C ASN A 137 -10.03 4.23 6.38
N GLN A 138 -8.94 3.50 6.14
CA GLN A 138 -7.60 3.84 6.61
C GLN A 138 -7.18 5.25 6.15
N ASN A 139 -6.38 5.94 6.95
CA ASN A 139 -5.95 7.32 6.65
C ASN A 139 -4.50 7.42 6.16
N LEU A 140 -3.66 6.41 6.44
CA LEU A 140 -2.36 6.20 5.81
C LEU A 140 -2.39 4.94 4.96
N ILE A 141 -2.21 5.08 3.64
CA ILE A 141 -2.27 3.98 2.70
C ILE A 141 -0.90 3.79 2.06
N LEU A 142 -0.32 2.60 2.21
CA LEU A 142 0.99 2.23 1.68
C LEU A 142 0.83 1.21 0.56
N LEU A 143 1.32 1.51 -0.63
CA LEU A 143 1.10 0.68 -1.82
C LEU A 143 2.41 0.36 -2.52
N ASP A 144 2.88 -0.88 -2.39
CA ASP A 144 4.13 -1.37 -2.98
C ASP A 144 3.87 -2.08 -4.32
N GLU A 145 4.42 -1.52 -5.39
CA GLU A 145 4.22 -1.93 -6.78
C GLU A 145 2.72 -2.21 -7.12
N PRO A 146 1.78 -1.31 -6.77
CA PRO A 146 0.34 -1.62 -6.79
C PRO A 146 -0.20 -1.94 -8.17
N THR A 147 0.43 -1.39 -9.21
CA THR A 147 0.02 -1.51 -10.62
C THR A 147 0.49 -2.81 -11.28
N ARG A 148 1.32 -3.61 -10.60
CA ARG A 148 1.89 -4.83 -11.16
C ARG A 148 0.79 -5.84 -11.54
N GLY A 149 0.78 -6.24 -12.81
CA GLY A 149 -0.16 -7.24 -13.32
C GLY A 149 -1.60 -6.74 -13.49
N LEU A 150 -1.84 -5.43 -13.34
CA LEU A 150 -3.10 -4.80 -13.70
C LEU A 150 -3.18 -4.60 -15.22
N ASP A 151 -4.34 -4.90 -15.80
CA ASP A 151 -4.66 -4.50 -17.17
C ASP A 151 -4.99 -2.99 -17.24
N GLN A 152 -5.11 -2.45 -18.45
CA GLN A 152 -5.37 -1.02 -18.66
C GLN A 152 -6.66 -0.54 -17.96
N LYS A 153 -7.73 -1.35 -17.95
CA LYS A 153 -9.00 -0.97 -17.33
C LYS A 153 -8.85 -0.90 -15.81
N ALA A 154 -8.13 -1.84 -15.22
CA ALA A 154 -7.82 -1.88 -13.80
C ALA A 154 -6.89 -0.73 -13.39
N LEU A 155 -5.94 -0.33 -14.25
CA LEU A 155 -5.10 0.85 -14.02
C LEU A 155 -5.92 2.14 -13.99
N THR A 156 -6.84 2.33 -14.94
CA THR A 156 -7.76 3.48 -14.91
C THR A 156 -8.62 3.50 -13.64
N THR A 157 -9.09 2.33 -13.21
CA THR A 157 -9.85 2.19 -11.96
C THR A 157 -9.00 2.55 -10.75
N PHE A 158 -7.75 2.07 -10.70
CA PHE A 158 -6.79 2.40 -9.67
C PHE A 158 -6.52 3.91 -9.61
N ASN A 159 -6.23 4.54 -10.74
CA ASN A 159 -5.93 5.98 -10.78
C ASN A 159 -7.12 6.83 -10.30
N ARG A 160 -8.35 6.47 -10.70
CA ARG A 160 -9.58 7.12 -10.21
C ARG A 160 -9.74 6.94 -8.70
N LEU A 161 -9.56 5.73 -8.20
CA LEU A 161 -9.65 5.42 -6.78
C LEU A 161 -8.65 6.23 -5.94
N ILE A 162 -7.39 6.34 -6.40
CA ILE A 162 -6.38 7.17 -5.73
C ILE A 162 -6.82 8.64 -5.70
N ALA A 163 -7.34 9.19 -6.81
CA ALA A 163 -7.83 10.57 -6.84
C ALA A 163 -9.02 10.81 -5.89
N GLU A 164 -9.94 9.85 -5.78
CA GLU A 164 -11.07 9.88 -4.84
C GLU A 164 -10.56 9.93 -3.39
N LEU A 165 -9.65 9.03 -3.02
CA LEU A 165 -9.07 8.97 -1.66
C LEU A 165 -8.31 10.26 -1.30
N ILE A 166 -7.57 10.86 -2.24
CA ILE A 166 -6.91 12.15 -1.99
C ILE A 166 -7.94 13.27 -1.76
N THR A 167 -9.05 13.27 -2.50
CA THR A 167 -10.14 14.23 -2.28
C THR A 167 -10.76 14.07 -0.88
N GLU A 168 -10.78 12.84 -0.35
CA GLU A 168 -11.19 12.51 1.01
C GLU A 168 -10.11 12.79 2.09
N GLN A 169 -9.04 13.52 1.73
CA GLN A 169 -7.92 13.86 2.61
C GLN A 169 -7.15 12.63 3.15
N LYS A 170 -7.19 11.50 2.43
CA LYS A 170 -6.32 10.35 2.73
C LYS A 170 -4.89 10.66 2.36
N THR A 171 -3.96 10.02 3.07
CA THR A 171 -2.52 10.14 2.79
C THR A 171 -2.04 8.85 2.18
N ILE A 172 -1.34 8.93 1.05
CA ILE A 172 -0.99 7.76 0.26
C ILE A 172 0.49 7.83 -0.11
N ILE A 173 1.22 6.75 0.16
CA ILE A 173 2.60 6.56 -0.29
C ILE A 173 2.62 5.38 -1.25
N ILE A 174 2.92 5.65 -2.52
CA ILE A 174 3.05 4.63 -3.56
C ILE A 174 4.53 4.40 -3.82
N ALA A 175 4.99 3.17 -3.64
CA ALA A 175 6.32 2.76 -4.05
C ALA A 175 6.24 2.00 -5.38
N SER A 176 6.99 2.43 -6.39
CA SER A 176 7.08 1.67 -7.65
C SER A 176 8.39 1.92 -8.38
N HIS A 177 8.76 1.00 -9.26
CA HIS A 177 9.83 1.24 -10.24
C HIS A 177 9.34 2.07 -11.44
N ASP A 178 8.07 1.91 -11.80
CA ASP A 178 7.44 2.58 -12.95
C ASP A 178 6.99 4.01 -12.63
N ASN A 179 6.99 4.86 -13.66
CA ASN A 179 6.42 6.20 -13.58
C ASN A 179 4.88 6.13 -13.67
N LEU A 180 4.20 6.65 -12.66
CA LEU A 180 2.74 6.69 -12.59
C LEU A 180 2.24 8.06 -13.05
N SER A 181 2.42 8.37 -14.34
CA SER A 181 2.23 9.73 -14.88
C SER A 181 0.80 10.27 -14.81
N GLU A 182 -0.21 9.41 -14.66
CA GLU A 182 -1.61 9.82 -14.53
C GLU A 182 -1.97 10.33 -13.12
N LEU A 183 -1.08 10.16 -12.14
CA LEU A 183 -1.29 10.61 -10.77
C LEU A 183 -0.59 11.95 -10.51
N ASN A 184 -1.31 12.87 -9.88
CA ASN A 184 -0.82 14.18 -9.47
C ASN A 184 -0.16 14.09 -8.09
N PHE A 185 1.06 13.56 -8.04
CA PHE A 185 1.83 13.46 -6.81
C PHE A 185 2.14 14.83 -6.21
N THR A 186 1.91 14.97 -4.91
CA THR A 186 2.37 16.12 -4.12
C THR A 186 3.89 16.16 -4.06
N ARG A 187 4.53 14.99 -3.91
CA ARG A 187 5.99 14.83 -3.84
C ARG A 187 6.42 13.57 -4.57
N LYS A 188 7.58 13.66 -5.24
CA LYS A 188 8.29 12.50 -5.79
C LYS A 188 9.64 12.39 -5.10
N LEU A 189 9.93 11.21 -4.60
CA LEU A 189 11.15 10.88 -3.88
C LEU A 189 11.79 9.68 -4.58
N ARG A 190 13.11 9.70 -4.74
CA ARG A 190 13.90 8.56 -5.19
C ARG A 190 14.54 7.89 -3.99
N LEU A 191 14.36 6.59 -3.85
CA LEU A 191 15.09 5.75 -2.90
C LEU A 191 16.36 5.22 -3.57
N GLU A 192 17.50 5.78 -3.21
CA GLU A 192 18.81 5.40 -3.74
C GLU A 192 19.85 5.38 -2.62
N ASN A 193 20.72 4.36 -2.64
CA ASN A 193 21.75 4.15 -1.62
C ASN A 193 21.22 4.22 -0.17
N GLY A 194 20.00 3.72 0.06
CA GLY A 194 19.36 3.69 1.37
C GLY A 194 18.76 5.01 1.85
N LYS A 195 18.74 6.07 1.01
CA LYS A 195 18.23 7.40 1.34
C LYS A 195 17.13 7.85 0.39
N LEU A 196 16.26 8.75 0.86
CA LEU A 196 15.24 9.40 0.04
C LEU A 196 15.72 10.77 -0.44
N VAL A 197 15.63 11.01 -1.74
CA VAL A 197 16.04 12.27 -2.40
C VAL A 197 14.86 12.81 -3.21
N ALA A 198 14.54 14.10 -3.06
CA ALA A 198 13.48 14.74 -3.85
C ALA A 198 13.88 14.89 -5.33
N ILE A 199 12.92 14.71 -6.25
CA ILE A 199 13.12 14.76 -7.71
C ILE A 199 12.01 15.52 -8.44
#